data_AF-A0A0Q6KLP2-F1
#
_entry.id   AF-A0A0Q6KLP2-F1
#
_cell.length_a   1.000
_cell.length_b   1.000
_cell.length_c   1.000
_cell.angle_alpha   90.00
_cell.angle_beta   90.00
_cell.angle_gamma   90.00
#
_symmetry.space_group_name_H-M   'P 1'
#
loop_
_entity.id
_entity.type
_entity.pdbx_description
1 polymer ?
#
loop_
_entity_poly.entity_id
_entity_poly.type
_entity_poly.pdbx_seq_one_letter_code
_entity_poly.pdbx_strand_id
1 'polypeptide(L)'
;MLMHQGLGLETFNDLPRRKAVHALYECCCSVAWASRVADGRSYRSRADLFSAADAELAELSDGDIDALAATLPEPGKVCAAMDSDTRGALVTAARAYDERFGFPYVASVMFGPEGFEPREILVDLGHRLDNDDRTERKIMRNELAEINHIRLNRLLGPEGGWPRY
;
A
#
# COMPACT_ATOMS: atom_id res chain seq x y z
N MET A 1 3.61 10.28 6.97
CA MET A 1 4.61 10.78 6.00
C MET A 1 5.83 9.86 6.09
N LEU A 2 6.29 9.27 4.99
CA LEU A 2 7.50 8.43 4.97
C LEU A 2 8.71 9.29 5.37
N MET A 3 9.39 8.95 6.47
CA MET A 3 10.57 9.68 6.95
C MET A 3 11.82 9.25 6.17
N HIS A 4 11.80 8.04 5.61
CA HIS A 4 12.88 7.52 4.78
C HIS A 4 12.46 7.55 3.32
N GLN A 5 13.12 8.39 2.51
CA GLN A 5 12.89 8.48 1.07
C GLN A 5 14.22 8.62 0.36
N GLY A 6 14.34 8.02 -0.82
CA GLY A 6 15.51 8.24 -1.65
C GLY A 6 16.80 7.54 -1.25
N LEU A 7 16.74 6.50 -0.41
CA LEU A 7 17.94 5.88 0.17
C LEU A 7 18.85 5.21 -0.87
N GLY A 8 18.26 4.66 -1.93
CA GLY A 8 18.92 3.68 -2.79
C GLY A 8 18.96 2.28 -2.14
N LEU A 9 19.11 1.25 -2.98
CA LEU A 9 19.10 -0.15 -2.54
C LEU A 9 20.33 -0.50 -1.69
N GLU A 10 21.51 -0.03 -2.09
CA GLU A 10 22.76 -0.29 -1.36
C GLU A 10 22.70 0.27 0.06
N THR A 11 22.33 1.55 0.21
CA THR A 11 22.12 2.16 1.53
C THR A 11 21.10 1.37 2.36
N PHE A 12 20.00 0.95 1.75
CA PHE A 12 18.98 0.17 2.44
C PHE A 12 19.52 -1.19 2.94
N ASN A 13 20.31 -1.88 2.13
CA ASN A 13 20.98 -3.12 2.53
C ASN A 13 21.91 -2.90 3.74
N ASP A 14 22.62 -1.78 3.79
CA ASP A 14 23.59 -1.46 4.84
C ASP A 14 22.97 -0.85 6.12
N LEU A 15 21.67 -0.53 6.11
CA LEU A 15 21.03 0.05 7.28
C LEU A 15 21.12 -0.89 8.49
N PRO A 16 21.38 -0.35 9.71
CA PRO A 16 21.17 -1.10 10.94
C PRO A 16 19.76 -1.67 10.98
N ARG A 17 19.61 -2.94 11.40
CA ARG A 17 18.32 -3.67 11.41
C ARG A 17 17.15 -2.82 11.92
N ARG A 18 17.32 -2.14 13.06
CA ARG A 18 16.28 -1.28 13.64
C ARG A 18 15.79 -0.18 12.68
N LYS A 19 16.70 0.44 11.92
CA LYS A 19 16.36 1.48 10.94
C LYS A 19 15.67 0.88 9.71
N ALA A 20 16.12 -0.28 9.25
CA ALA A 20 15.49 -0.97 8.13
C ALA A 20 14.06 -1.42 8.46
N VAL A 21 13.85 -2.01 9.64
CA VAL A 21 12.50 -2.36 10.12
C VAL A 21 11.61 -1.13 10.23
N HIS A 22 12.13 -0.01 10.74
CA HIS A 22 11.36 1.24 10.82
C HIS A 22 10.96 1.75 9.42
N ALA A 23 11.90 1.80 8.48
CA ALA A 23 11.64 2.22 7.11
C ALA A 23 10.60 1.33 6.40
N LEU A 24 10.67 0.01 6.62
CA LEU A 24 9.70 -0.94 6.08
C LEU A 24 8.33 -0.84 6.78
N TYR A 25 8.31 -0.59 8.09
CA TYR A 25 7.07 -0.37 8.83
C TYR A 25 6.31 0.86 8.31
N GLU A 26 7.01 1.93 7.91
CA GLU A 26 6.40 3.08 7.24
C GLU A 26 5.78 2.72 5.88
N CYS A 27 6.21 1.62 5.24
CA CYS A 27 5.66 1.14 3.98
C CYS A 27 4.40 0.30 4.19
N CYS A 28 4.44 -0.70 5.07
CA CYS A 28 3.35 -1.69 5.16
C CYS A 28 2.49 -1.57 6.42
N CYS A 29 2.92 -0.86 7.46
CA CYS A 29 2.27 -0.81 8.78
C CYS A 29 2.16 -2.17 9.51
N SER A 30 2.84 -3.21 9.04
CA SER A 30 3.01 -4.49 9.75
C SER A 30 4.43 -4.66 10.26
N VAL A 31 4.58 -4.84 11.58
CA VAL A 31 5.89 -5.10 12.21
C VAL A 31 6.42 -6.47 11.83
N ALA A 32 5.54 -7.46 11.69
CA ALA A 32 5.91 -8.83 11.32
C ALA A 32 6.48 -8.87 9.90
N TRP A 33 5.77 -8.27 8.94
CA TRP A 33 6.24 -8.11 7.56
C TRP A 33 7.55 -7.32 7.50
N ALA A 34 7.61 -6.17 8.17
CA ALA A 34 8.79 -5.30 8.15
C ALA A 34 10.03 -5.97 8.74
N SER A 35 9.86 -6.81 9.76
CA SER A 35 10.96 -7.58 10.36
C SER A 35 11.48 -8.64 9.40
N ARG A 36 10.59 -9.42 8.77
CA ARG A 36 10.99 -10.50 7.85
C ARG A 36 11.69 -9.96 6.61
N VAL A 37 11.14 -8.90 6.00
CA VAL A 37 11.76 -8.23 4.85
C VAL A 37 13.10 -7.58 5.24
N ALA A 38 13.24 -7.03 6.46
CA ALA A 38 14.52 -6.49 6.93
C ALA A 38 15.59 -7.57 7.15
N ASP A 39 15.16 -8.76 7.60
CA ASP A 39 16.04 -9.89 7.90
C ASP A 39 16.46 -10.68 6.64
N GLY A 40 15.72 -10.52 5.53
CA GLY A 40 16.08 -11.07 4.21
C GLY A 40 17.18 -10.32 3.45
N ARG A 41 17.69 -9.21 3.99
CA ARG A 41 18.79 -8.43 3.36
C ARG A 41 20.11 -9.23 3.38
N SER A 42 20.99 -9.10 2.39
CA SER A 42 21.00 -8.08 1.32
C SER A 42 20.33 -8.53 0.02
N TYR A 43 19.49 -7.66 -0.56
CA TYR A 43 18.84 -7.90 -1.86
C TYR A 43 19.74 -7.49 -3.01
N ARG A 44 19.79 -8.31 -4.08
CA ARG A 44 20.65 -8.07 -5.25
C ARG A 44 20.07 -7.03 -6.21
N SER A 45 18.76 -6.86 -6.22
CA SER A 45 18.04 -5.97 -7.12
C SER A 45 16.77 -5.41 -6.46
N ARG A 46 16.16 -4.38 -7.05
CA ARG A 46 14.84 -3.90 -6.62
C ARG A 46 13.77 -4.97 -6.78
N ALA A 47 13.83 -5.71 -7.89
CA ALA A 47 12.92 -6.81 -8.15
C ALA A 47 13.02 -7.90 -7.07
N ASP A 48 14.24 -8.23 -6.60
CA ASP A 48 14.46 -9.20 -5.53
C ASP A 48 13.80 -8.74 -4.21
N LEU A 49 13.95 -7.45 -3.86
CA LEU A 49 13.29 -6.88 -2.68
C LEU A 49 11.76 -6.91 -2.81
N PHE A 50 11.23 -6.60 -3.99
CA PHE A 50 9.78 -6.51 -4.24
C PHE A 50 9.17 -7.91 -4.20
N SER A 51 9.81 -8.88 -4.85
CA SER A 51 9.40 -10.29 -4.76
C SER A 51 9.44 -10.84 -3.33
N ALA A 52 10.45 -10.46 -2.53
CA ALA A 52 10.49 -10.85 -1.12
C ALA A 52 9.38 -10.16 -0.31
N ALA A 53 9.14 -8.87 -0.54
CA ALA A 53 8.03 -8.13 0.05
C ALA A 53 6.67 -8.76 -0.25
N ASP A 54 6.42 -9.17 -1.49
CA ASP A 54 5.19 -9.84 -1.91
C ASP A 54 5.02 -11.20 -1.25
N ALA A 55 6.10 -12.00 -1.21
CA ALA A 55 6.09 -13.30 -0.54
C ALA A 55 5.74 -13.14 0.95
N GLU A 56 6.36 -12.17 1.63
CA GLU A 56 6.10 -11.94 3.06
C GLU A 56 4.70 -11.38 3.34
N LEU A 57 4.09 -10.69 2.37
CA LEU A 57 2.70 -10.21 2.45
C LEU A 57 1.70 -11.35 2.18
N ALA A 58 2.03 -12.26 1.28
CA ALA A 58 1.21 -13.43 0.98
C ALA A 58 1.07 -14.36 2.20
N GLU A 59 2.11 -14.46 3.03
CA GLU A 59 2.11 -15.24 4.28
C GLU A 59 1.34 -14.58 5.44
N LEU A 60 0.89 -13.32 5.30
CA LEU A 60 0.07 -12.70 6.33
C LEU A 60 -1.32 -13.33 6.41
N SER A 61 -1.78 -13.51 7.64
CA SER A 61 -3.14 -13.98 7.90
C SER A 61 -4.16 -12.99 7.38
N ASP A 62 -5.38 -13.47 7.13
CA ASP A 62 -6.49 -12.60 6.73
C ASP A 62 -6.76 -11.49 7.76
N GLY A 63 -6.66 -11.79 9.06
CA GLY A 63 -6.82 -10.78 10.11
C GLY A 63 -5.71 -9.72 10.10
N ASP A 64 -4.47 -10.09 9.78
CA ASP A 64 -3.39 -9.11 9.60
C ASP A 64 -3.66 -8.22 8.38
N ILE A 65 -4.14 -8.80 7.28
CA ILE A 65 -4.51 -8.05 6.06
C ILE A 65 -5.65 -7.07 6.33
N ASP A 66 -6.67 -7.49 7.08
CA ASP A 66 -7.79 -6.62 7.46
C ASP A 66 -7.28 -5.45 8.33
N ALA A 67 -6.41 -5.74 9.29
CA ALA A 67 -5.77 -4.71 10.11
C ALA A 67 -4.93 -3.74 9.28
N LEU A 68 -4.20 -4.24 8.27
CA LEU A 68 -3.43 -3.41 7.34
C LEU A 68 -4.33 -2.49 6.51
N ALA A 69 -5.39 -3.05 5.92
CA ALA A 69 -6.35 -2.28 5.12
C ALA A 69 -7.00 -1.16 5.96
N ALA A 70 -7.32 -1.43 7.23
CA ALA A 70 -7.87 -0.45 8.16
C ALA A 70 -6.90 0.70 8.53
N THR A 71 -5.59 0.56 8.28
CA THR A 71 -4.63 1.67 8.48
C THR A 71 -4.65 2.69 7.35
N LEU A 72 -5.27 2.36 6.22
CA LEU A 72 -5.29 3.23 5.05
C LEU A 72 -6.28 4.39 5.23
N PRO A 73 -6.00 5.57 4.64
CA PRO A 73 -6.94 6.68 4.67
C PRO A 73 -8.28 6.30 4.04
N GLU A 74 -9.38 6.70 4.67
CA GLU A 74 -10.71 6.55 4.11
C GLU A 74 -10.81 7.25 2.74
N PRO A 75 -11.46 6.64 1.73
CA PRO A 75 -11.59 7.23 0.38
C PRO A 75 -12.12 8.67 0.38
N GLY A 76 -13.10 8.97 1.24
CA GLY A 76 -13.66 10.33 1.37
C GLY A 76 -12.66 11.39 1.85
N LYS A 77 -11.63 10.99 2.63
CA LYS A 77 -10.56 11.89 3.07
C LYS A 77 -9.51 12.11 1.98
N VAL A 78 -9.22 11.09 1.18
CA VAL A 78 -8.31 11.20 0.02
C VAL A 78 -8.89 12.16 -1.03
N CYS A 79 -10.21 12.13 -1.20
CA CYS A 79 -10.94 12.91 -2.19
C CYS A 79 -11.48 14.26 -1.66
N ALA A 80 -10.85 14.86 -0.64
CA ALA A 80 -11.36 16.07 0.01
C ALA A 80 -11.50 17.29 -0.94
N ALA A 81 -10.69 17.35 -2.01
CA ALA A 81 -10.71 18.43 -3.00
C ALA A 81 -11.90 18.36 -3.99
N MET A 82 -12.70 17.29 -3.94
CA MET A 82 -13.85 17.11 -4.82
C MET A 82 -15.06 17.96 -4.44
N ASP A 83 -15.99 18.11 -5.39
CA ASP A 83 -17.33 18.61 -5.11
C ASP A 83 -18.06 17.75 -4.07
N SER A 84 -19.00 18.36 -3.36
CA SER A 84 -19.67 17.73 -2.21
C SER A 84 -20.50 16.50 -2.61
N ASP A 85 -21.09 16.50 -3.80
CA ASP A 85 -21.99 15.44 -4.25
C ASP A 85 -21.19 14.19 -4.59
N THR A 86 -20.10 14.34 -5.36
CA THR A 86 -19.25 13.20 -5.71
C THR A 86 -18.54 12.63 -4.47
N ARG A 87 -18.11 13.48 -3.54
CA ARG A 87 -17.54 13.03 -2.26
C ARG A 87 -18.57 12.27 -1.42
N GLY A 88 -19.82 12.74 -1.37
CA GLY A 88 -20.92 12.08 -0.69
C GLY A 88 -21.23 10.71 -1.29
N ALA A 89 -21.23 10.61 -2.62
CA ALA A 89 -21.40 9.35 -3.35
C ALA A 89 -20.28 8.35 -3.01
N LEU A 90 -19.01 8.79 -3.01
CA LEU A 90 -17.88 7.94 -2.66
C LEU A 90 -17.95 7.44 -1.22
N VAL A 91 -18.28 8.31 -0.25
CA VAL A 91 -18.45 7.90 1.15
C VAL A 91 -19.58 6.89 1.30
N THR A 92 -20.70 7.10 0.62
CA THR A 92 -21.84 6.19 0.65
C THR A 92 -21.49 4.83 0.07
N ALA A 93 -20.83 4.82 -1.09
CA ALA A 93 -20.45 3.59 -1.76
C ALA A 93 -19.36 2.82 -0.98
N ALA A 94 -18.39 3.52 -0.39
CA ALA A 94 -17.36 2.91 0.45
C ALA A 94 -17.96 2.26 1.71
N ARG A 95 -19.01 2.83 2.30
CA ARG A 95 -19.75 2.20 3.41
C ARG A 95 -20.48 0.94 2.96
N ALA A 96 -21.17 0.99 1.82
CA ALA A 96 -21.83 -0.19 1.27
C ALA A 96 -20.83 -1.32 0.95
N TYR A 97 -19.63 -0.96 0.49
CA TYR A 97 -18.53 -1.89 0.26
C TYR A 97 -18.07 -2.56 1.56
N ASP A 98 -17.80 -1.76 2.60
CA ASP A 98 -17.37 -2.28 3.91
C ASP A 98 -18.44 -3.18 4.54
N GLU A 99 -19.72 -2.80 4.44
CA GLU A 99 -20.85 -3.63 4.90
C GLU A 99 -20.97 -4.96 4.13
N ARG A 100 -20.68 -4.97 2.83
CA ARG A 100 -20.77 -6.17 1.99
C ARG A 100 -19.63 -7.15 2.24
N PHE A 101 -18.40 -6.64 2.28
CA PHE A 101 -17.20 -7.48 2.29
C PHE A 101 -16.54 -7.63 3.66
N GLY A 102 -16.87 -6.75 4.62
CA GLY A 102 -16.28 -6.75 5.96
C GLY A 102 -14.86 -6.19 6.03
N PHE A 103 -14.41 -5.49 4.98
CA PHE A 103 -13.14 -4.79 4.93
C PHE A 103 -13.25 -3.52 4.07
N PRO A 104 -12.41 -2.48 4.32
CA PRO A 104 -12.54 -1.20 3.63
C PRO A 104 -12.16 -1.31 2.16
N TYR A 105 -12.72 -0.44 1.31
CA TYR A 105 -12.27 -0.33 -0.08
C TYR A 105 -10.83 0.17 -0.17
N VAL A 106 -9.99 -0.56 -0.91
CA VAL A 106 -8.58 -0.22 -1.14
C VAL A 106 -8.29 -0.18 -2.63
N ALA A 107 -7.65 0.89 -3.08
CA ALA A 107 -7.15 1.06 -4.43
C ALA A 107 -5.79 1.77 -4.40
N SER A 108 -4.78 1.10 -4.96
CA SER A 108 -3.39 1.52 -5.03
C SER A 108 -3.18 2.80 -5.83
N VAL A 109 -4.01 3.04 -6.85
CA VAL A 109 -3.99 4.25 -7.66
C VAL A 109 -4.11 5.54 -6.83
N MET A 110 -4.80 5.49 -5.68
CA MET A 110 -4.91 6.63 -4.75
C MET A 110 -3.59 7.03 -4.07
N PHE A 111 -2.57 6.18 -4.16
CA PHE A 111 -1.26 6.38 -3.55
C PHE A 111 -0.16 6.68 -4.58
N GLY A 112 -0.48 6.56 -5.87
CA GLY A 112 0.46 6.75 -6.97
C GLY A 112 0.94 8.20 -7.11
N PRO A 113 2.10 8.43 -7.74
CA PRO A 113 2.64 9.78 -7.94
C PRO A 113 1.92 10.57 -9.03
N GLU A 114 1.20 9.90 -9.94
CA GLU A 114 0.54 10.52 -11.10
C GLU A 114 -0.82 11.17 -10.75
N GLY A 115 -1.25 11.07 -9.49
CA GLY A 115 -2.60 11.42 -9.09
C GLY A 115 -3.62 10.40 -9.60
N PHE A 116 -4.90 10.72 -9.45
CA PHE A 116 -6.01 9.87 -9.90
C PHE A 116 -7.22 10.72 -10.25
N GLU A 117 -8.05 10.26 -11.18
CA GLU A 117 -9.34 10.88 -11.46
C GLU A 117 -10.39 10.30 -10.51
N PRO A 118 -10.99 11.08 -9.61
CA PRO A 118 -11.83 10.49 -8.58
C PRO A 118 -13.13 9.86 -9.09
N ARG A 119 -13.63 10.29 -10.27
CA ARG A 119 -14.77 9.61 -10.91
C ARG A 119 -14.42 8.18 -11.32
N GLU A 120 -13.18 7.91 -11.70
CA GLU A 120 -12.72 6.55 -12.00
C GLU A 120 -12.72 5.67 -10.74
N ILE A 121 -12.38 6.23 -9.57
CA ILE A 121 -12.47 5.54 -8.28
C ILE A 121 -13.91 5.13 -7.96
N LEU A 122 -14.88 6.04 -8.21
CA LEU A 122 -16.28 5.73 -7.97
C LEU A 122 -16.80 4.63 -8.91
N VAL A 123 -16.35 4.64 -10.17
CA VAL A 123 -16.69 3.60 -11.16
C VAL A 123 -16.06 2.27 -10.79
N ASP A 124 -14.78 2.23 -10.41
CA ASP A 124 -14.09 1.01 -9.97
C ASP A 124 -14.77 0.41 -8.73
N LEU A 125 -15.04 1.24 -7.73
CA LEU A 125 -15.75 0.82 -6.52
C LEU A 125 -17.12 0.23 -6.87
N GLY A 126 -17.87 0.89 -7.76
CA GLY A 126 -19.15 0.39 -8.26
C GLY A 126 -19.04 -0.99 -8.92
N HIS A 127 -18.05 -1.20 -9.79
CA HIS A 127 -17.83 -2.52 -10.41
C HIS A 127 -17.41 -3.58 -9.40
N ARG A 128 -16.56 -3.22 -8.43
CA ARG A 128 -16.08 -4.16 -7.41
C ARG A 128 -17.17 -4.59 -6.43
N LEU A 129 -18.22 -3.78 -6.26
CA LEU A 129 -19.45 -4.17 -5.55
C LEU A 129 -20.26 -5.27 -6.25
N ASP A 130 -19.90 -5.71 -7.46
CA ASP A 130 -20.51 -6.86 -8.11
C ASP A 130 -19.66 -8.14 -8.00
N ASN A 131 -18.40 -8.04 -7.54
CA ASN A 131 -17.50 -9.19 -7.39
C ASN A 131 -17.99 -10.19 -6.34
N ASP A 132 -17.61 -11.46 -6.46
CA ASP A 132 -17.73 -12.43 -5.37
C ASP A 132 -16.63 -12.21 -4.30
N ASP A 133 -16.89 -12.63 -3.06
CA ASP A 133 -16.01 -12.40 -1.91
C ASP A 133 -14.58 -12.89 -2.14
N ARG A 134 -14.41 -14.04 -2.80
CA ARG A 134 -13.09 -14.62 -3.07
C ARG A 134 -12.32 -13.79 -4.08
N THR A 135 -13.00 -13.34 -5.14
CA THR A 135 -12.42 -12.44 -6.13
C THR A 135 -12.02 -11.11 -5.49
N GLU A 136 -12.90 -10.51 -4.69
CA GLU A 136 -12.62 -9.23 -4.07
C GLU A 136 -11.51 -9.32 -3.03
N ARG A 137 -11.46 -10.40 -2.24
CA ARG A 137 -10.36 -10.67 -1.32
C ARG A 137 -9.02 -10.72 -2.04
N LYS A 138 -8.97 -11.36 -3.21
CA LYS A 138 -7.75 -11.40 -4.03
C LYS A 138 -7.37 -10.01 -4.55
N ILE A 139 -8.35 -9.23 -5.03
CA ILE A 139 -8.12 -7.85 -5.49
C ILE A 139 -7.57 -7.01 -4.33
N MET A 140 -8.21 -7.04 -3.16
CA MET A 140 -7.73 -6.34 -1.95
C MET A 140 -6.26 -6.63 -1.64
N ARG A 141 -5.86 -7.91 -1.63
CA ARG A 141 -4.46 -8.28 -1.36
C ARG A 141 -3.49 -7.76 -2.42
N ASN A 142 -3.91 -7.79 -3.70
CA ASN A 142 -3.11 -7.23 -4.78
C ASN A 142 -2.95 -5.71 -4.65
N GLU A 143 -4.03 -4.99 -4.30
CA GLU A 143 -3.99 -3.55 -4.10
C GLU A 143 -3.06 -3.17 -2.94
N LEU A 144 -3.04 -3.96 -1.85
CA LEU A 144 -2.08 -3.77 -0.76
C LEU A 144 -0.62 -4.02 -1.20
N ALA A 145 -0.38 -5.03 -2.04
CA ALA A 145 0.95 -5.29 -2.60
C ALA A 145 1.42 -4.11 -3.46
N GLU A 146 0.57 -3.57 -4.33
CA GLU A 146 0.89 -2.40 -5.15
C GLU A 146 1.12 -1.13 -4.30
N ILE A 147 0.34 -0.92 -3.23
CA ILE A 147 0.60 0.17 -2.26
C ILE A 147 1.98 0.02 -1.63
N ASN A 148 2.37 -1.21 -1.25
CA ASN A 148 3.71 -1.47 -0.73
C ASN A 148 4.78 -1.18 -1.79
N HIS A 149 4.58 -1.57 -3.04
CA HIS A 149 5.50 -1.24 -4.15
C HIS A 149 5.67 0.26 -4.35
N ILE A 150 4.57 1.03 -4.35
CA ILE A 150 4.62 2.49 -4.45
C ILE A 150 5.45 3.09 -3.31
N ARG A 151 5.23 2.61 -2.07
CA ARG A 151 5.95 3.09 -0.88
C ARG A 151 7.42 2.66 -0.87
N LEU A 152 7.73 1.44 -1.30
CA LEU A 152 9.09 0.93 -1.47
C LEU A 152 9.85 1.69 -2.56
N ASN A 153 9.21 1.97 -3.69
CA ASN A 153 9.80 2.81 -4.74
C ASN A 153 10.16 4.20 -4.19
N ARG A 154 9.26 4.80 -3.39
CA ARG A 154 9.54 6.08 -2.72
C ARG A 154 10.66 5.99 -1.69
N LEU A 155 10.71 4.92 -0.91
CA LEU A 155 11.79 4.63 0.04
C LEU A 155 13.15 4.56 -0.65
N LEU A 156 13.23 3.89 -1.81
CA LEU A 156 14.47 3.71 -2.57
C LEU A 156 14.82 4.93 -3.43
N GLY A 157 13.83 5.68 -3.92
CA GLY A 157 14.01 6.79 -4.86
C GLY A 157 14.44 6.36 -6.27
N PRO A 158 15.01 7.26 -7.08
CA PRO A 158 15.52 6.93 -8.42
C PRO A 158 16.67 5.92 -8.34
N GLU A 159 17.00 5.23 -9.44
CA GLU A 159 18.15 4.31 -9.47
C GLU A 159 19.44 5.07 -9.09
N GLY A 160 20.15 4.57 -8.07
CA GLY A 160 21.29 5.26 -7.44
C GLY A 160 21.00 6.03 -6.14
N GLY A 161 19.72 6.21 -5.78
CA GLY A 161 19.32 7.06 -4.64
C GLY A 161 19.50 8.56 -4.95
N TRP A 162 19.04 9.43 -4.05
CA TRP A 162 19.44 10.84 -4.12
C TRP A 162 20.84 10.99 -3.51
N PRO A 163 21.71 11.85 -4.06
CA PRO A 163 23.03 12.10 -3.48
C PRO A 163 22.91 12.42 -1.98
N ARG A 164 23.73 11.78 -1.14
CA ARG A 164 23.87 12.23 0.25
C ARG A 164 24.53 13.62 0.19
N TYR A 165 23.74 14.66 0.42
CA TYR A 165 24.25 16.01 0.67
C TYR A 165 25.14 16.03 1.91
#